data_AF-A0A2C1JD13-F1
#
_entry.id   AF-A0A2C1JD13-F1
#
_cell.length_a   1.000
_cell.length_b   1.000
_cell.length_c   1.000
_cell.angle_alpha   90.00
_cell.angle_beta   90.00
_cell.angle_gamma   90.00
#
_symmetry.space_group_name_H-M   'P 1'
#
loop_
_entity.id
_entity.type
_entity.pdbx_description
1 polymer ?
#
loop_
_entity_poly.entity_id
_entity_poly.type
_entity_poly.pdbx_seq_one_letter_code
_entity_poly.pdbx_strand_id
1 'polypeptide(L)'
;MSNEKLNLQDISSSMMQLFVQDVFNKNNISEENKKTLSEDQKEKLRKVVADLQAQVDEFVKNSKEKKEEKPAAEEAPKNTTLRDMMKNRKKDK
;
A
#
# COMPACT_ATOMS: atom_id res chain seq x y z
N MET A 1 -15.98 16.77 -3.05
CA MET A 1 -14.95 15.70 -3.06
C MET A 1 -14.94 14.91 -1.74
N SER A 2 -16.09 14.70 -1.10
CA SER A 2 -16.16 14.23 0.29
C SER A 2 -16.78 12.83 0.47
N ASN A 3 -17.55 12.35 -0.52
CA ASN A 3 -18.32 11.10 -0.39
C ASN A 3 -17.53 9.81 -0.70
N GLU A 4 -16.41 9.88 -1.42
CA GLU A 4 -15.60 8.68 -1.71
C GLU A 4 -14.72 8.26 -0.53
N LYS A 5 -14.24 9.21 0.28
CA LYS A 5 -13.44 8.91 1.48
C LYS A 5 -14.25 8.18 2.57
N LEU A 6 -15.55 8.48 2.70
CA LEU A 6 -16.44 7.80 3.64
C LEU A 6 -16.60 6.31 3.27
N ASN A 7 -16.82 6.01 1.98
CA ASN A 7 -16.95 4.64 1.50
C ASN A 7 -15.69 3.80 1.72
N LEU A 8 -14.48 4.34 1.51
CA LEU A 8 -13.25 3.59 1.77
C LEU A 8 -13.06 3.27 3.26
N GLN A 9 -13.37 4.23 4.14
CA GLN A 9 -13.29 4.04 5.57
C GLN A 9 -14.25 2.92 6.03
N ASP A 10 -15.48 2.92 5.52
CA ASP A 10 -16.50 1.92 5.87
C ASP A 10 -16.15 0.53 5.31
N ILE A 11 -15.65 0.46 4.07
CA ILE A 11 -15.21 -0.80 3.44
C ILE A 11 -14.00 -1.37 4.20
N SER A 12 -13.02 -0.54 4.55
CA SER A 12 -11.84 -0.98 5.33
C SER A 12 -12.23 -1.45 6.73
N SER A 13 -13.18 -0.77 7.38
CA SER A 13 -13.72 -1.19 8.68
C SER A 13 -14.42 -2.54 8.58
N SER A 14 -15.27 -2.73 7.57
CA SER A 14 -15.97 -4.00 7.33
C SER A 14 -15.00 -5.15 7.05
N MET A 15 -13.98 -4.93 6.22
CA MET A 15 -12.94 -5.92 5.94
C MET A 15 -12.15 -6.30 7.21
N MET A 16 -11.80 -5.30 8.04
CA MET A 16 -11.12 -5.54 9.30
C MET A 16 -12.00 -6.35 10.28
N GLN A 17 -13.30 -6.07 10.32
CA GLN A 17 -14.25 -6.81 11.15
C GLN A 17 -14.37 -8.28 10.72
N LEU A 18 -14.43 -8.55 9.41
CA LEU A 18 -14.40 -9.92 8.87
C LEU A 18 -13.09 -10.64 9.20
N PHE A 19 -11.95 -9.95 9.10
CA PHE A 19 -10.65 -10.52 9.46
C PHE A 19 -10.58 -10.88 10.95
N VAL A 20 -11.03 -9.99 11.84
CA VAL A 20 -11.08 -10.26 13.28
C VAL A 20 -12.00 -11.44 13.59
N GLN A 21 -13.15 -11.53 12.93
CA GLN A 21 -14.06 -12.68 13.06
C GLN A 21 -13.40 -13.98 12.59
N ASP A 22 -12.72 -13.99 11.43
CA ASP A 22 -12.01 -15.17 10.94
C ASP A 22 -10.89 -15.63 11.89
N VAL A 23 -10.12 -14.68 12.45
CA VAL A 23 -9.10 -14.98 13.46
C VAL A 23 -9.72 -15.57 14.74
N PHE A 24 -10.83 -15.02 15.22
CA PHE A 24 -11.52 -15.56 16.39
C PHE A 24 -12.10 -16.95 16.12
N ASN A 25 -12.73 -17.16 14.96
CA ASN A 25 -13.26 -18.46 14.56
C ASN A 25 -12.15 -19.52 14.47
N LYS A 26 -11.00 -19.19 13.88
CA LYS A 26 -9.83 -20.09 13.80
C LYS A 26 -9.29 -20.52 15.17
N ASN A 27 -9.42 -19.66 16.17
CA ASN A 27 -8.95 -19.92 17.53
C ASN A 27 -10.06 -20.42 18.47
N ASN A 28 -11.24 -20.77 17.94
CA ASN A 28 -12.41 -21.18 18.72
C ASN A 28 -12.83 -20.14 19.79
N ILE A 29 -12.59 -18.86 19.52
CA ILE A 29 -12.97 -17.76 20.41
C ILE A 29 -14.42 -17.40 20.11
N SER A 30 -15.31 -17.76 21.03
CA SER A 30 -16.73 -17.36 21.04
C SER A 30 -16.90 -16.14 21.95
N GLU A 31 -17.98 -15.37 21.80
CA GLU A 31 -18.23 -14.17 22.64
C GLU A 31 -18.20 -14.48 24.15
N GLU A 32 -18.58 -15.70 24.52
CA GLU A 32 -18.52 -16.25 25.88
C GLU A 32 -17.09 -16.58 26.38
N ASN A 33 -16.14 -16.86 25.49
CA ASN A 33 -14.72 -17.11 25.83
C ASN A 33 -13.81 -15.91 25.55
N LYS A 34 -14.41 -14.80 25.11
CA LYS A 34 -13.70 -13.58 24.74
C LYS A 34 -13.25 -12.88 26.01
N LYS A 35 -11.95 -12.95 26.30
CA LYS A 35 -11.37 -12.25 27.45
C LYS A 35 -11.57 -10.76 27.29
N THR A 36 -12.18 -10.13 28.30
CA THR A 36 -12.24 -8.68 28.41
C THR A 36 -10.82 -8.14 28.59
N LEU A 37 -10.37 -7.33 27.65
CA LEU A 37 -9.07 -6.67 27.75
C LEU A 37 -9.09 -5.66 28.91
N SER A 38 -8.07 -5.68 29.76
CA SER A 38 -7.86 -4.62 30.76
C SER A 38 -7.50 -3.30 30.06
N GLU A 39 -7.66 -2.18 30.77
CA GLU A 39 -7.30 -0.86 30.21
C GLU A 39 -5.84 -0.81 29.74
N ASP A 40 -4.90 -1.37 30.52
CA ASP A 40 -3.49 -1.47 30.12
C ASP A 40 -3.27 -2.26 28.83
N GLN A 41 -4.06 -3.32 28.60
CA GLN A 41 -3.97 -4.11 27.38
C GLN A 41 -4.53 -3.36 26.18
N LYS A 42 -5.59 -2.57 26.38
CA LYS A 42 -6.15 -1.67 25.36
C LYS A 42 -5.15 -0.58 24.99
N GLU A 43 -4.47 0.02 25.96
CA GLU A 43 -3.43 1.03 25.71
C GLU A 43 -2.26 0.46 24.90
N LYS A 44 -1.79 -0.74 25.24
CA LYS A 44 -0.74 -1.42 24.46
C LYS A 44 -1.18 -1.68 23.02
N LEU A 45 -2.41 -2.15 22.81
CA LEU A 45 -2.95 -2.34 21.46
C LEU A 45 -3.04 -1.03 20.67
N ARG A 46 -3.50 0.06 21.31
CA ARG A 46 -3.55 1.38 20.67
C ARG A 46 -2.16 1.86 20.26
N LYS A 47 -1.15 1.66 21.12
CA LYS A 47 0.23 2.02 20.81
C LYS A 47 0.77 1.24 19.61
N VAL A 48 0.57 -0.08 19.59
CA VAL A 48 1.01 -0.93 18.46
C VAL A 48 0.32 -0.52 17.16
N VAL A 49 -0.98 -0.22 17.18
CA VAL A 49 -1.70 0.24 15.98
C VAL A 49 -1.18 1.60 15.51
N ALA A 50 -0.89 2.53 16.43
CA ALA A 50 -0.32 3.83 16.08
C ALA A 50 1.08 3.68 15.44
N ASP A 51 1.92 2.81 16.00
CA ASP A 51 3.24 2.52 15.45
C ASP A 51 3.14 1.87 14.06
N LEU A 52 2.19 0.94 13.86
CA LEU A 52 1.94 0.31 12.55
C LEU A 52 1.43 1.33 11.52
N GLN A 53 0.53 2.22 11.93
CA GLN A 53 0.02 3.29 11.08
C GLN A 53 1.16 4.22 10.64
N ALA A 54 2.05 4.60 11.55
CA ALA A 54 3.22 5.40 11.23
C ALA A 54 4.15 4.70 10.22
N GLN A 55 4.39 3.40 10.39
CA GLN A 55 5.20 2.61 9.45
C GLN A 55 4.57 2.53 8.05
N VAL A 56 3.24 2.39 7.95
CA VAL A 56 2.53 2.40 6.67
C VAL A 56 2.58 3.77 6.01
N ASP A 57 2.36 4.84 6.79
CA ASP A 57 2.43 6.22 6.29
C ASP A 57 3.84 6.55 5.78
N GLU A 58 4.87 6.13 6.50
CA GLU A 58 6.27 6.25 6.08
C GLU A 58 6.55 5.44 4.80
N PHE A 59 6.08 4.20 4.72
CA PHE A 59 6.21 3.37 3.51
C PHE A 59 5.52 4.00 2.29
N VAL A 60 4.32 4.55 2.46
CA VAL A 60 3.58 5.23 1.39
C VAL A 60 4.28 6.52 0.96
N LYS A 61 4.84 7.29 1.90
CA LYS A 61 5.64 8.50 1.60
C LYS A 61 6.91 8.14 0.82
N ASN A 62 7.69 7.18 1.32
CA ASN A 62 8.91 6.70 0.65
C ASN A 62 8.61 6.14 -0.75
N SER A 63 7.44 5.53 -0.94
CA SER A 63 7.01 5.04 -2.26
C SER A 63 6.61 6.16 -3.24
N LYS A 64 6.17 7.32 -2.73
CA LYS A 64 5.85 8.51 -3.55
C LYS A 64 7.11 9.31 -3.90
N GLU A 65 8.02 9.48 -2.95
CA GLU A 65 9.30 10.17 -3.16
C GLU A 65 10.17 9.46 -4.20
N LYS A 66 10.15 8.12 -4.23
CA LYS A 66 10.83 7.32 -5.28
C LYS A 66 10.31 7.56 -6.71
N LYS A 67 9.16 8.21 -6.88
CA LYS A 67 8.60 8.60 -8.18
C LYS A 67 8.98 10.02 -8.60
N GLU A 68 9.39 10.88 -7.67
CA GLU A 68 9.69 12.29 -7.94
C GLU A 68 11.20 12.55 -8.12
N GLU A 69 12.08 11.64 -7.72
CA GLU A 69 13.52 11.67 -8.02
C GLU A 69 13.88 10.97 -9.35
N LYS A 70 13.19 11.33 -10.44
CA LYS A 70 13.80 11.22 -11.77
C LYS A 70 14.05 12.64 -12.31
N PRO A 71 15.26 13.19 -12.10
CA PRO A 71 15.67 14.30 -12.94
C PRO A 71 15.71 13.82 -14.39
N ALA A 72 15.13 14.63 -15.26
CA ALA A 72 15.24 14.46 -16.70
C ALA A 72 16.70 14.54 -17.15
N ALA A 73 16.99 13.81 -18.24
CA ALA A 73 18.21 13.82 -19.07
C ALA A 73 19.38 12.92 -18.64
N GLU A 74 19.34 11.67 -19.11
CA GLU A 74 20.33 11.16 -20.07
C GLU A 74 19.58 10.21 -21.02
N GLU A 75 19.73 10.42 -22.33
CA GLU A 75 19.01 9.69 -23.37
C GLU A 75 19.30 8.19 -23.27
N ALA A 76 18.31 7.39 -22.88
CA ALA A 76 18.37 5.94 -23.02
C ALA A 76 18.65 5.62 -24.51
N PRO A 77 19.56 4.67 -24.83
CA PRO A 77 19.80 4.29 -26.20
C PRO A 77 18.47 3.86 -26.81
N LYS A 78 18.02 4.57 -27.84
CA LYS A 78 16.82 4.21 -28.59
C LYS A 78 17.04 2.76 -29.04
N ASN A 79 16.23 1.84 -28.51
CA ASN A 79 16.14 0.47 -28.99
C ASN A 79 15.68 0.55 -30.45
N THR A 80 16.64 0.73 -31.34
CA THR A 80 16.41 0.90 -32.77
C THR A 80 16.36 -0.48 -33.37
N THR A 81 15.32 -0.74 -34.16
CA THR A 81 15.21 -2.04 -34.82
C THR A 81 16.15 -2.08 -36.02
N LEU A 82 16.52 -3.28 -36.46
CA LEU A 82 17.32 -3.47 -37.69
C LEU A 82 16.70 -2.77 -38.91
N ARG A 83 15.35 -2.65 -38.94
CA ARG A 83 14.62 -1.90 -39.98
C ARG A 83 14.90 -0.40 -39.92
N ASP A 84 14.98 0.18 -38.72
CA ASP A 84 15.25 1.61 -38.54
C ASP A 84 16.70 1.94 -38.95
N MET A 85 17.64 1.05 -38.62
CA MET A 85 19.03 1.20 -39.05
C MET A 85 19.20 1.15 -40.58
N MET A 86 18.48 0.27 -41.28
CA MET A 86 18.52 0.20 -42.75
C MET A 86 17.91 1.44 -43.43
N LYS A 87 16.87 2.03 -42.83
CA LYS A 87 16.25 3.24 -43.38
C LYS A 87 17.15 4.45 -43.26
N ASN A 88 17.84 4.61 -42.13
CA ASN A 88 18.78 5.73 -41.95
C ASN A 88 19.97 5.61 -42.91
N ARG A 89 20.53 4.41 -43.07
CA ARG A 89 21.64 4.15 -44.00
C ARG A 89 21.33 4.44 -45.48
N LYS A 90 20.06 4.43 -45.88
CA LYS A 90 19.63 4.78 -47.25
C LYS A 90 19.32 6.27 -47.43
N LYS A 91 19.14 7.03 -46.35
CA LYS A 91 18.95 8.48 -46.41
C LYS A 91 20.27 9.24 -46.56
N ASP A 92 21.36 8.64 -46.10
CA ASP A 92 22.71 9.23 -46.17
C ASP A 92 23.44 8.93 -47.51
N LYS A 93 22.72 8.48 -48.54
CA LYS A 93 23.30 8.08 -49.84
C LYS A 93 22.53 8.67 -51.01
#